data_AF-A0A0B7MJA5-F1
#
_entry.id   AF-A0A0B7MJA5-F1
#
_cell.length_a   1.000
_cell.length_b   1.000
_cell.length_c   1.000
_cell.angle_alpha   90.00
_cell.angle_beta   90.00
_cell.angle_gamma   90.00
#
_symmetry.space_group_name_H-M   'P 1'
#
loop_
_entity.id
_entity.type
_entity.pdbx_description
1 polymer ?
#
loop_
_entity_poly.entity_id
_entity_poly.type
_entity_poly.pdbx_seq_one_letter_code
_entity_poly.pdbx_strand_id
1 'polypeptide(L)'
;MVDGYFYIDHLSWDSFNESCELQKAVENYKERFGFYPEAILADKIYRNRDNRSYCKKNGIRLSCPPLGRPPRDGRPNKELEKQDMKERNEIEGGFGVGKRRYGLARIMARLKETAESVIMLQFLAINLDR
;
A
#
# COMPACT_ATOMS: atom_id res chain seq x y z
N MET A 1 -5.48 -0.63 0.63
CA MET A 1 -6.78 -0.93 1.26
C MET A 1 -7.76 0.13 0.76
N VAL A 2 -8.98 -0.26 0.39
CA VAL A 2 -10.01 0.68 -0.07
C VAL A 2 -11.28 0.35 0.72
N ASP A 3 -11.85 1.32 1.42
CA ASP A 3 -13.02 1.15 2.29
C ASP A 3 -12.90 0.00 3.30
N GLY A 4 -11.67 -0.28 3.76
CA GLY A 4 -11.41 -1.37 4.68
C GLY A 4 -11.14 -2.74 4.04
N TYR A 5 -11.30 -2.87 2.73
CA TYR A 5 -11.02 -4.12 2.03
C TYR A 5 -9.58 -4.16 1.51
N PHE A 6 -8.96 -5.32 1.69
CA PHE A 6 -7.67 -5.64 1.09
C PHE A 6 -7.86 -6.00 -0.37
N TYR A 7 -7.02 -5.39 -1.21
CA TYR A 7 -6.93 -5.69 -2.63
C TYR A 7 -5.48 -6.07 -2.92
N ILE A 8 -5.30 -7.18 -3.62
CA ILE A 8 -3.99 -7.60 -4.11
C ILE A 8 -3.79 -6.94 -5.47
N ASP A 9 -2.79 -6.07 -5.55
CA ASP A 9 -2.47 -5.32 -6.77
C ASP A 9 -1.42 -6.05 -7.63
N HIS A 10 -0.32 -6.47 -7.01
CA HIS A 10 0.72 -7.25 -7.66
C HIS A 10 1.07 -8.50 -6.86
N LEU A 11 1.12 -9.64 -7.54
CA LEU A 11 1.60 -10.91 -6.99
C LEU A 11 2.53 -11.54 -8.02
N SER A 12 3.81 -11.64 -7.67
CA SER A 12 4.84 -12.23 -8.52
C SER A 12 5.86 -12.98 -7.69
N TRP A 13 6.52 -13.93 -8.35
CA TRP A 13 7.63 -14.72 -7.78
C TRP A 13 8.99 -14.23 -8.29
N ASP A 14 8.98 -13.32 -9.27
CA ASP A 14 10.17 -12.68 -9.80
C ASP A 14 10.59 -11.53 -8.90
N SER A 15 11.90 -11.32 -8.77
CA SER A 15 12.43 -10.17 -8.04
C SER A 15 11.94 -8.87 -8.67
N PHE A 16 11.30 -8.02 -7.88
CA PHE A 16 10.79 -6.73 -8.31
C PHE A 16 11.42 -5.58 -7.52
N ASN A 17 11.51 -4.42 -8.16
CA ASN A 17 11.94 -3.20 -7.48
C ASN A 17 10.69 -2.46 -6.98
N GLU A 18 10.37 -2.67 -5.71
CA GLU A 18 9.25 -2.03 -5.00
C GLU A 18 9.16 -0.52 -5.29
N SER A 19 10.29 0.19 -5.39
CA SER A 19 10.28 1.65 -5.56
C SER A 19 9.70 2.12 -6.91
N CYS A 20 9.71 1.28 -7.95
CA CYS A 20 9.18 1.60 -9.28
C CYS A 20 7.70 1.21 -9.45
N GLU A 21 7.13 0.50 -8.49
CA GLU A 21 5.82 -0.13 -8.65
C GLU A 21 4.66 0.77 -8.22
N LEU A 22 4.94 1.85 -7.50
CA LEU A 22 3.90 2.78 -7.04
C LEU A 22 3.04 3.32 -8.19
N GLN A 23 3.67 3.70 -9.31
CA GLN A 23 2.95 4.27 -10.44
C GLN A 23 2.01 3.23 -11.06
N LYS A 24 2.47 1.97 -11.18
CA LYS A 24 1.64 0.86 -11.68
C LYS A 24 0.46 0.62 -10.75
N ALA A 25 0.69 0.56 -9.44
CA ALA A 25 -0.37 0.39 -8.45
C ALA A 25 -1.43 1.50 -8.49
N VAL A 26 -0.99 2.74 -8.75
CA VAL A 26 -1.90 3.89 -8.89
C VAL A 26 -2.70 3.83 -10.18
N GLU A 27 -2.09 3.43 -11.30
CA GLU A 27 -2.83 3.24 -12.56
C GLU A 27 -3.82 2.08 -12.46
N ASN A 28 -3.44 0.96 -11.84
CA ASN A 28 -4.34 -0.17 -11.57
C ASN A 28 -5.52 0.26 -10.67
N TYR A 29 -5.26 1.07 -9.65
CA TYR A 29 -6.30 1.67 -8.82
C TYR A 29 -7.27 2.49 -9.67
N LYS A 30 -6.74 3.34 -10.56
CA LYS A 30 -7.56 4.15 -11.45
C LYS A 30 -8.34 3.31 -12.46
N GLU A 31 -7.76 2.25 -13.00
CA GLU A 31 -8.48 1.33 -13.90
C GLU A 31 -9.65 0.65 -13.17
N ARG A 32 -9.45 0.27 -11.91
CA ARG A 32 -10.46 -0.42 -11.10
C ARG A 32 -11.57 0.51 -10.58
N PHE A 33 -11.24 1.72 -10.14
CA PHE A 33 -12.19 2.65 -9.49
C PHE A 33 -12.60 3.84 -10.36
N GLY A 34 -11.91 4.08 -11.47
CA GLY A 34 -12.19 5.17 -12.42
C GLY A 34 -11.56 6.53 -12.06
N PHE A 35 -10.88 6.66 -10.92
CA PHE A 35 -10.28 7.91 -10.46
C PHE A 35 -8.94 7.69 -9.76
N TYR A 36 -8.12 8.75 -9.67
CA TYR A 36 -6.87 8.72 -8.89
C TYR A 36 -7.18 8.91 -7.39
N PRO A 37 -6.47 8.20 -6.49
CA PRO A 37 -6.69 8.36 -5.06
C PRO A 37 -6.29 9.77 -4.60
N GLU A 38 -7.03 10.34 -3.65
CA GLU A 38 -6.71 11.65 -3.08
C GLU A 38 -5.36 11.62 -2.34
N ALA A 39 -5.11 10.55 -1.59
CA ALA A 39 -3.88 10.37 -0.85
C ALA A 39 -3.36 8.92 -0.93
N ILE A 40 -2.03 8.79 -0.91
CA ILE A 40 -1.35 7.50 -0.87
C ILE A 40 -0.53 7.43 0.41
N LEU A 41 -0.86 6.42 1.23
CA LEU A 41 -0.15 6.10 2.44
C LEU A 41 1.00 5.11 2.20
N ALA A 42 2.17 5.60 1.81
CA ALA A 42 3.29 4.75 1.38
C ALA A 42 4.49 4.73 2.35
N ASP A 43 5.22 3.61 2.31
CA ASP A 43 6.46 3.39 3.04
C ASP A 43 7.62 4.27 2.54
N LYS A 44 8.71 4.30 3.32
CA LYS A 44 9.89 5.11 3.03
C LYS A 44 10.54 4.78 1.69
N ILE A 45 10.49 3.52 1.26
CA ILE A 45 11.13 3.06 0.02
C ILE A 45 10.48 3.66 -1.25
N TYR A 46 9.19 3.98 -1.20
CA TYR A 46 8.46 4.58 -2.31
C TYR A 46 8.75 6.08 -2.49
N ARG A 47 9.52 6.70 -1.58
CA ARG A 47 9.83 8.14 -1.54
C ARG A 47 10.92 8.57 -2.51
N ASN A 48 10.89 8.08 -3.75
CA ASN A 48 11.81 8.55 -4.79
C ASN A 48 11.30 9.84 -5.46
N ARG A 49 12.16 10.51 -6.23
CA ARG A 49 11.83 11.78 -6.91
C ARG A 49 10.77 11.57 -8.00
N ASP A 50 10.83 10.44 -8.69
CA ASP A 50 9.94 10.12 -9.82
C ASP A 50 8.50 9.93 -9.35
N ASN A 51 8.29 9.15 -8.29
CA ASN A 51 6.98 8.94 -7.66
C ASN A 51 6.40 10.24 -7.11
N ARG A 52 7.22 11.14 -6.55
CA ARG A 52 6.75 12.46 -6.11
C ARG A 52 6.32 13.34 -7.28
N SER A 53 7.10 13.37 -8.34
CA SER A 53 6.77 14.11 -9.56
C SER A 53 5.46 13.59 -10.17
N TYR A 54 5.33 12.27 -10.26
CA TYR A 54 4.12 11.59 -10.73
C TYR A 54 2.90 11.90 -9.85
N CYS A 55 3.01 11.78 -8.53
CA CYS A 55 1.91 12.10 -7.61
C CYS A 55 1.49 13.57 -7.75
N LYS A 56 2.47 14.50 -7.79
CA LYS A 56 2.20 15.93 -7.96
C LYS A 56 1.51 16.24 -9.29
N LYS A 57 1.91 15.58 -10.39
CA LYS A 57 1.30 15.75 -11.71
C LYS A 57 -0.16 15.29 -11.72
N ASN A 58 -0.47 14.22 -11.01
CA ASN A 58 -1.82 13.64 -10.96
C ASN A 58 -2.68 14.17 -9.79
N GLY A 59 -2.18 15.17 -9.04
CA GLY A 59 -2.92 15.77 -7.91
C GLY A 59 -3.02 14.87 -6.67
N ILE A 60 -2.17 13.84 -6.56
CA ILE A 60 -2.19 12.86 -5.49
C ILE A 60 -1.32 13.32 -4.31
N ARG A 61 -1.88 13.28 -3.10
CA ARG A 61 -1.14 13.57 -1.86
C ARG A 61 -0.35 12.34 -1.40
N LEU A 62 0.97 12.38 -1.55
CA LEU A 62 1.83 11.35 -0.96
C LEU A 62 2.08 11.65 0.54
N SER A 63 1.73 10.73 1.44
CA SER A 63 1.84 10.90 2.91
C SER A 63 3.30 10.89 3.40
N CYS A 64 4.08 11.90 3.08
CA CYS A 64 5.50 11.92 3.42
C CYS A 64 6.00 13.34 3.64
N PRO A 65 6.83 13.57 4.68
CA PRO A 65 7.54 14.84 4.82
C PRO A 65 8.41 15.10 3.58
N PRO A 66 8.69 16.35 3.23
CA PRO A 66 9.51 16.70 2.06
C PRO A 66 10.89 16.04 2.11
N LEU A 67 11.44 15.72 0.94
CA LEU A 67 12.83 15.26 0.84
C LEU A 67 13.78 16.42 1.20
N GLY A 68 14.75 16.16 2.07
CA GLY A 68 15.76 17.14 2.45
C GLY A 68 15.48 17.83 3.78
N ARG A 69 16.08 19.01 3.97
CA ARG A 69 15.97 19.77 5.22
C ARG A 69 14.54 20.27 5.40
N PRO A 70 13.91 20.04 6.56
CA PRO A 70 12.60 20.61 6.87
C PRO A 70 12.64 22.15 6.76
N PRO A 71 11.59 22.79 6.22
CA PRO A 71 11.52 24.24 6.13
C PRO A 71 11.56 24.89 7.53
N ARG A 72 12.14 26.10 7.60
CA ARG A 72 12.36 26.86 8.84
C ARG A 72 11.06 27.37 9.46
N ASP A 73 10.07 27.67 8.62
CA ASP A 73 8.76 28.15 9.02
C ASP A 73 7.74 27.00 9.00
N GLY A 74 7.12 26.77 10.15
CA GLY A 74 5.83 26.09 10.30
C GLY A 74 5.73 24.70 9.68
N ARG A 75 5.93 23.66 10.50
CA ARG A 75 5.61 22.26 10.17
C ARG A 75 4.20 22.20 9.57
N PRO A 76 4.01 21.83 8.30
CA PRO A 76 2.67 21.56 7.82
C PRO A 76 2.21 20.27 8.50
N ASN A 77 1.31 20.45 9.45
CA ASN A 77 0.27 19.52 9.83
C ASN A 77 0.72 18.19 10.50
N LYS A 78 1.25 18.30 11.73
CA LYS A 78 1.44 17.16 12.65
C LYS A 78 0.18 16.30 12.81
N GLU A 79 -1.00 16.88 12.66
CA GLU A 79 -2.27 16.15 12.81
C GLU A 79 -2.53 15.24 11.61
N LEU A 80 -2.31 15.74 10.39
CA LEU A 80 -2.30 14.90 9.17
C LEU A 80 -1.26 13.77 9.28
N GLU A 81 -0.04 14.07 9.72
CA GLU A 81 0.98 13.02 9.89
C GLU A 81 0.55 11.95 10.92
N LYS A 82 -0.09 12.38 12.01
CA LYS A 82 -0.63 11.44 13.01
C LYS A 82 -1.76 10.59 12.44
N GLN A 83 -2.65 11.17 11.63
CA GLN A 83 -3.76 10.46 11.00
C GLN A 83 -3.24 9.46 9.96
N ASP A 84 -2.35 9.89 9.08
CA ASP A 84 -1.68 9.04 8.09
C ASP A 84 -0.96 7.86 8.77
N MET A 85 -0.32 8.08 9.94
CA MET A 85 0.31 7.02 10.72
C MET A 85 -0.71 6.07 11.36
N LYS A 86 -1.86 6.56 11.82
CA LYS A 86 -2.93 5.72 12.37
C LYS A 86 -3.50 4.78 11.31
N GLU A 87 -3.81 5.32 10.13
CA GLU A 87 -4.33 4.53 9.00
C GLU A 87 -3.31 3.49 8.51
N ARG A 88 -2.01 3.83 8.50
CA ARG A 88 -0.95 2.84 8.22
C ARG A 88 -0.89 1.73 9.27
N ASN A 89 -1.01 2.07 10.56
CA ASN A 89 -1.04 1.07 11.63
C ASN A 89 -2.21 0.09 11.49
N GLU A 90 -3.37 0.55 11.01
CA GLU A 90 -4.52 -0.32 10.75
C GLU A 90 -4.22 -1.33 9.63
N ILE A 91 -3.57 -0.89 8.55
CA ILE A 91 -3.14 -1.77 7.45
C ILE A 91 -2.11 -2.80 7.97
N GLU A 92 -1.07 -2.36 8.68
CA GLU A 92 -0.05 -3.25 9.26
C GLU A 92 -0.66 -4.25 10.25
N GLY A 93 -1.63 -3.80 11.05
CA GLY A 93 -2.40 -4.64 11.95
C GLY A 93 -3.14 -5.76 11.21
N GLY A 94 -3.82 -5.43 10.12
CA GLY A 94 -4.51 -6.40 9.27
C GLY A 94 -3.56 -7.44 8.65
N PHE A 95 -2.38 -7.02 8.17
CA PHE A 95 -1.34 -7.96 7.74
C PHE A 95 -0.84 -8.85 8.89
N GLY A 96 -0.71 -8.31 10.10
CA GLY A 96 -0.35 -9.07 11.29
C GLY A 96 -1.39 -10.14 11.65
N VAL A 97 -2.67 -9.81 11.54
CA VAL A 97 -3.79 -10.76 11.72
C VAL A 97 -3.75 -11.81 10.61
N GLY A 98 -3.58 -11.39 9.36
CA GLY A 98 -3.46 -12.30 8.21
C GLY A 98 -2.34 -13.33 8.38
N LYS A 99 -1.16 -12.89 8.86
CA LYS A 99 -0.03 -13.76 9.15
C LYS A 99 -0.31 -14.74 10.29
N ARG A 100 -0.92 -14.28 11.40
CA ARG A 100 -1.14 -15.08 12.61
C ARG A 100 -2.36 -16.00 12.58
N ARG A 101 -3.50 -15.52 12.06
CA ARG A 101 -4.77 -16.27 12.03
C ARG A 101 -5.03 -16.98 10.72
N TYR A 102 -4.66 -16.35 9.60
CA TYR A 102 -5.05 -16.83 8.26
C TYR A 102 -3.94 -17.61 7.55
N GLY A 103 -2.76 -17.75 8.17
CA GLY A 103 -1.69 -18.58 7.63
C GLY A 103 -0.84 -17.92 6.53
N LEU A 104 -0.95 -16.60 6.33
CA LEU A 104 -0.09 -15.88 5.38
C LEU A 104 1.41 -15.96 5.75
N ALA A 105 1.74 -16.29 7.00
CA ALA A 105 3.13 -16.46 7.44
C ALA A 105 3.78 -17.76 6.92
N ARG A 106 2.99 -18.76 6.53
CA ARG A 106 3.49 -20.06 6.06
C ARG A 106 2.53 -20.69 5.07
N ILE A 107 2.79 -20.45 3.79
CA ILE A 107 2.07 -21.09 2.69
C ILE A 107 2.75 -22.42 2.36
N MET A 108 2.00 -23.52 2.48
CA MET A 108 2.51 -24.89 2.28
C MET A 108 2.32 -25.39 0.84
N ALA A 109 1.63 -24.62 0.00
CA ALA A 109 1.43 -24.93 -1.41
C ALA A 109 2.77 -24.95 -2.15
N ARG A 110 2.98 -25.96 -2.99
CA ARG A 110 4.27 -26.21 -3.66
C ARG A 110 4.38 -25.65 -5.06
N LEU A 111 3.25 -25.57 -5.78
CA LEU A 111 3.21 -24.99 -7.12
C LEU A 111 2.83 -23.52 -7.03
N LYS A 112 3.39 -22.71 -7.93
CA LYS A 112 3.12 -21.27 -8.07
C LYS A 112 1.62 -20.97 -8.06
N GLU A 113 0.88 -21.58 -8.98
CA GLU A 113 -0.57 -21.37 -9.17
C GLU A 113 -1.38 -21.73 -7.92
N THR A 114 -1.01 -22.84 -7.25
CA THR A 114 -1.68 -23.27 -6.02
C THR A 114 -1.40 -22.33 -4.85
N ALA A 115 -0.17 -21.80 -4.76
CA ALA A 115 0.18 -20.84 -3.73
C ALA A 115 -0.53 -19.50 -3.95
N GLU A 116 -0.60 -19.01 -5.19
CA GLU A 116 -1.36 -17.81 -5.55
C GLU A 116 -2.85 -17.95 -5.20
N SER A 117 -3.44 -19.11 -5.51
CA SER A 117 -4.84 -19.41 -5.13
C SER A 117 -5.06 -19.39 -3.62
N VAL A 118 -4.13 -19.98 -2.84
CA VAL A 118 -4.18 -19.96 -1.38
C VAL A 118 -4.07 -18.53 -0.84
N ILE A 119 -3.15 -17.73 -1.37
CA ILE A 119 -2.99 -16.32 -0.97
C ILE A 119 -4.28 -15.54 -1.23
N MET A 120 -4.85 -15.67 -2.43
CA MET A 120 -6.09 -14.98 -2.81
C MET A 120 -7.26 -15.36 -1.89
N LEU A 121 -7.41 -16.66 -1.59
CA LEU A 121 -8.45 -17.15 -0.66
C LEU A 121 -8.24 -16.63 0.77
N GLN A 122 -7.01 -16.50 1.23
CA GLN A 122 -6.71 -15.94 2.56
C GLN A 122 -7.13 -14.46 2.64
N PHE A 123 -6.82 -13.65 1.62
CA PHE A 123 -7.26 -12.26 1.59
C PHE A 123 -8.79 -12.12 1.45
N LEU A 124 -9.43 -13.01 0.70
CA LEU A 124 -10.89 -13.09 0.67
C LEU A 124 -11.47 -13.38 2.06
N ALA A 125 -10.92 -14.35 2.79
CA ALA A 125 -11.36 -14.69 4.14
C ALA A 125 -11.15 -13.52 5.13
N ILE A 126 -10.00 -12.83 5.05
CA ILE A 126 -9.72 -11.62 5.87
C ILE A 126 -10.76 -10.53 5.59
N ASN A 127 -11.14 -10.34 4.32
CA ASN A 127 -12.15 -9.34 3.94
C ASN A 127 -13.56 -9.70 4.42
N LEU A 128 -13.87 -10.99 4.60
CA LEU A 128 -15.18 -11.47 5.06
C LEU A 128 -15.33 -11.45 6.60
N ASP A 129 -14.25 -11.56 7.36
CA ASP A 129 -14.25 -11.52 8.83
C ASP A 129 -14.30 -10.08 9.40
N ARG A 130 -14.56 -9.10 8.53
CA ARG A 130 -14.58 -7.67 8.84
C ARG A 130 -16.00 -7.16 9.05
#